data_AF-A0A0C3H712-F1
#
_entry.id   AF-A0A0C3H712-F1
#
_cell.length_a   1.000
_cell.length_b   1.000
_cell.length_c   1.000
_cell.angle_alpha   90.00
_cell.angle_beta   90.00
_cell.angle_gamma   90.00
#
_symmetry.space_group_name_H-M   'P 1'
#
loop_
_entity.id
_entity.type
_entity.pdbx_description
1 polymer ?
#
loop_
_entity_poly.entity_id
_entity_poly.type
_entity_poly.pdbx_seq_one_letter_code
_entity_poly.pdbx_strand_id
1 'polypeptide(L)'
;MNYRRRDTQRAHAKTCGWITRHPSYTTWLEDGSGILWIKGKPGSGKSTLMEFLLRDFEQQALYQESIQLSFFLHGRGTDLQKSRLGIYRSLLHQLLLLAPTAQAEFRRAFQERSRTQGDPGKDWNWHVNGLHEFFKTAVEHVAEIQPVNIFVDALDEASDGNNNRKTRHQILSDFHELNDLLHSKKLRSTICFSCRHQPVVADNQGRVICVEEENQADISIYVRDELHKWLPVSEAGQQYPAELEDAIARRAQGVFQWAALVVHLAIRDHNDGRSRIEIRQRLEEVPEELDDVYEHILRKVIDQKDHPDTLLLMRLVYLAERPLTVREISFAMSLPKTELLSLESYLAEPELRSNDMMAKRISSLSGGLIECKQHRSDQIVQFIHQSINDFLLRSGLQFFDKTSGDPIGQGHNQISLICANYMRIAEIDSPNKHNAKSIRTKLPFIDYVARSWFLHAEKAETRGVPQDYLLRYIQCYPIILERWVRFSRILDPYSQYERRPEKSSTMLHIASGAGLLSVVEGLLLKDPDLEQTDGNGNRALHLASRWGHTQVVKALLDAGTDFQAENKSKCTALERAAANGHEEIVVLLLIKGASVN
;
A
#
# COMPACT_ATOMS: atom_id res chain seq x y z
N MET A 1 6.89 -5.99 11.00
CA MET A 1 6.31 -6.71 9.86
C MET A 1 4.96 -7.37 10.19
N ASN A 2 4.69 -7.81 11.42
CA ASN A 2 3.42 -8.47 11.81
C ASN A 2 2.17 -7.55 11.89
N TYR A 3 2.17 -6.39 11.21
CA TYR A 3 1.12 -5.39 11.35
C TYR A 3 -0.21 -5.88 10.74
N ARG A 4 -0.18 -6.44 9.52
CA ARG A 4 -1.37 -6.98 8.86
C ARG A 4 -2.06 -8.09 9.66
N ARG A 5 -1.30 -8.97 10.31
CA ARG A 5 -1.88 -10.00 11.19
C ARG A 5 -2.67 -9.38 12.35
N ARG A 6 -2.15 -8.32 12.97
CA ARG A 6 -2.85 -7.59 14.05
C ARG A 6 -4.04 -6.79 13.51
N ASP A 7 -4.02 -6.43 12.23
CA ASP A 7 -5.11 -5.71 11.59
C ASP A 7 -6.23 -6.56 11.03
N THR A 8 -5.94 -7.83 10.75
CA THR A 8 -6.94 -8.79 10.27
C THR A 8 -8.03 -8.90 11.32
N GLN A 9 -9.28 -8.64 10.92
CA GLN A 9 -10.42 -8.75 11.82
C GLN A 9 -10.49 -10.16 12.38
N ARG A 10 -10.70 -10.27 13.69
CA ARG A 10 -10.88 -11.58 14.32
C ARG A 10 -12.11 -12.25 13.74
N ALA A 11 -12.06 -13.58 13.62
CA ALA A 11 -13.23 -14.36 13.29
C ALA A 11 -14.38 -13.97 14.23
N HIS A 12 -15.57 -13.79 13.65
CA HIS A 12 -16.78 -13.60 14.44
C HIS A 12 -16.96 -14.80 15.39
N ALA A 13 -17.60 -14.58 16.54
CA ALA A 13 -17.82 -15.68 17.47
C ALA A 13 -18.56 -16.83 16.75
N LYS A 14 -18.09 -18.06 16.98
CA LYS A 14 -18.63 -19.32 16.43
C LYS A 14 -18.48 -19.50 14.91
N THR A 15 -17.63 -18.73 14.23
CA THR A 15 -17.31 -18.94 12.80
C THR A 15 -15.92 -19.57 12.61
N CYS A 16 -15.58 -19.96 11.37
CA CYS A 16 -14.32 -20.58 10.94
C CYS A 16 -14.03 -21.99 11.48
N GLY A 17 -14.72 -22.45 12.53
CA GLY A 17 -14.44 -23.74 13.17
C GLY A 17 -14.68 -24.98 12.31
N TRP A 18 -15.36 -24.85 11.16
CA TRP A 18 -15.58 -25.95 10.22
C TRP A 18 -14.29 -26.44 9.56
N ILE A 19 -13.27 -25.57 9.40
CA ILE A 19 -12.05 -25.92 8.66
C ILE A 19 -11.26 -27.05 9.31
N THR A 20 -11.31 -27.16 10.64
CA THR A 20 -10.59 -28.22 11.37
C THR A 20 -11.15 -29.62 11.12
N ARG A 21 -12.34 -29.70 10.51
CA ARG A 21 -13.02 -30.94 10.13
C ARG A 21 -13.03 -31.17 8.61
N HIS A 22 -12.47 -30.23 7.83
CA HIS A 22 -12.49 -30.32 6.38
C HIS A 22 -11.54 -31.44 5.90
N PRO A 23 -11.95 -32.34 4.98
CA PRO A 23 -11.14 -33.49 4.57
C PRO A 23 -9.73 -33.13 4.06
N SER A 24 -9.60 -32.08 3.25
CA SER A 24 -8.30 -31.60 2.77
C SER A 24 -7.38 -31.12 3.90
N TYR A 25 -7.94 -30.56 4.98
CA TYR A 25 -7.18 -30.08 6.14
C TYR A 25 -6.74 -31.24 7.02
N THR A 26 -7.66 -32.17 7.34
CA THR A 26 -7.34 -33.35 8.17
C THR A 26 -6.30 -34.24 7.49
N THR A 27 -6.48 -34.51 6.19
CA THR A 27 -5.50 -35.28 5.40
C THR A 27 -4.14 -34.58 5.38
N TRP A 28 -4.11 -33.25 5.23
CA TRP A 28 -2.86 -32.48 5.25
C TRP A 28 -2.12 -32.56 6.58
N LEU A 29 -2.84 -32.54 7.70
CA LEU A 29 -2.27 -32.73 9.03
C LEU A 29 -1.78 -34.17 9.27
N GLU A 30 -2.54 -35.16 8.82
CA GLU A 30 -2.22 -36.59 8.93
C GLU A 30 -0.94 -36.94 8.17
N ASP A 31 -0.82 -36.46 6.94
CA ASP A 31 0.37 -36.65 6.10
C ASP A 31 1.61 -35.96 6.69
N GLY A 32 1.41 -34.95 7.55
CA GLY A 32 2.48 -34.22 8.24
C GLY A 32 3.45 -33.49 7.31
N SER A 33 3.16 -33.47 6.00
CA SER A 33 3.95 -32.84 4.96
C SER A 33 3.08 -32.42 3.78
N GLY A 34 3.50 -31.38 3.06
CA GLY A 34 2.82 -30.88 1.87
C GLY A 34 2.29 -29.45 1.98
N ILE A 35 1.74 -28.98 0.86
CA ILE A 35 1.20 -27.63 0.71
C ILE A 35 -0.33 -27.68 0.71
N LEU A 36 -0.96 -26.94 1.63
CA LEU A 36 -2.40 -26.68 1.66
C LEU A 36 -2.71 -25.32 1.06
N TRP A 37 -3.75 -25.26 0.23
CA TRP A 37 -4.21 -24.03 -0.41
C TRP A 37 -5.57 -23.60 0.09
N ILE A 38 -5.65 -22.39 0.66
CA ILE A 38 -6.90 -21.70 0.97
C ILE A 38 -7.18 -20.69 -0.14
N LYS A 39 -8.06 -21.08 -1.08
CA LYS A 39 -8.44 -20.26 -2.23
C LYS A 39 -9.79 -19.60 -2.00
N GLY A 40 -10.04 -18.52 -2.74
CA GLY A 40 -11.37 -17.95 -2.79
C GLY A 40 -11.52 -16.54 -3.34
N LYS A 41 -12.76 -16.14 -3.56
CA LYS A 41 -13.16 -14.81 -4.04
C LYS A 41 -12.64 -13.67 -3.13
N PRO A 42 -12.42 -12.44 -3.66
CA PRO A 42 -12.14 -11.28 -2.82
C PRO A 42 -13.23 -11.09 -1.76
N GLY A 43 -12.85 -10.91 -0.50
CA GLY A 43 -13.82 -10.71 0.59
C GLY A 43 -14.49 -11.99 1.12
N SER A 44 -14.08 -13.20 0.71
CA SER A 44 -14.64 -14.46 1.23
C SER A 44 -14.22 -14.81 2.66
N GLY A 45 -13.24 -14.10 3.24
CA GLY A 45 -12.77 -14.34 4.62
C GLY A 45 -11.48 -15.16 4.75
N LYS A 46 -10.71 -15.36 3.66
CA LYS A 46 -9.44 -16.12 3.66
C LYS A 46 -8.44 -15.70 4.75
N SER A 47 -8.13 -14.41 4.87
CA SER A 47 -7.17 -13.93 5.86
C SER A 47 -7.67 -14.14 7.29
N THR A 48 -8.98 -14.01 7.52
CA THR A 48 -9.62 -14.32 8.81
C THR A 48 -9.49 -15.80 9.15
N LEU A 49 -9.69 -16.68 8.16
CA LEU A 49 -9.53 -18.12 8.29
C LEU A 49 -8.07 -18.54 8.52
N MET A 50 -7.12 -17.89 7.84
CA MET A 50 -5.68 -18.08 8.07
C MET A 50 -5.26 -17.67 9.47
N GLU A 51 -5.80 -16.57 10.01
CA GLU A 51 -5.54 -16.16 11.39
C GLU A 51 -6.09 -17.20 12.39
N PHE A 52 -7.32 -17.65 12.17
CA PHE A 52 -7.96 -18.69 12.99
C PHE A 52 -7.11 -19.97 13.04
N LEU A 53 -6.67 -20.47 11.89
CA LEU A 53 -5.79 -21.64 11.80
C LEU A 53 -4.46 -21.41 12.52
N LEU A 54 -3.82 -20.26 12.31
CA LEU A 54 -2.55 -19.96 12.95
C LEU A 54 -2.68 -19.93 14.47
N ARG A 55 -3.80 -19.46 15.02
CA ARG A 55 -4.07 -19.52 16.47
C ARG A 55 -4.31 -20.94 16.97
N ASP A 56 -5.06 -21.74 16.22
CA ASP A 56 -5.26 -23.15 16.55
C ASP A 56 -3.90 -23.87 16.60
N PHE A 57 -3.03 -23.62 15.62
CA PHE A 57 -1.66 -24.11 15.60
C PHE A 57 -0.80 -23.58 16.74
N GLU A 58 -0.88 -22.29 17.08
CA GLU A 58 -0.14 -21.72 18.22
C GLU A 58 -0.58 -22.33 19.56
N GLN A 59 -1.89 -22.58 19.72
CA GLN A 59 -2.43 -23.28 20.89
C GLN A 59 -1.95 -24.73 20.94
N GLN A 60 -1.88 -25.42 19.80
CA GLN A 60 -1.38 -26.79 19.69
C GLN A 60 0.15 -26.89 19.80
N ALA A 61 0.89 -25.87 19.35
CA ALA A 61 2.35 -25.84 19.35
C ALA A 61 2.93 -25.87 20.77
N LEU A 62 2.21 -25.31 21.75
CA LEU A 62 2.53 -25.44 23.18
C LEU A 62 2.55 -26.90 23.66
N TYR A 63 1.88 -27.82 22.95
CA TYR A 63 1.80 -29.24 23.29
C TYR A 63 2.66 -30.14 22.40
N GLN A 64 3.04 -29.71 21.20
CA GLN A 64 3.77 -30.52 20.20
C GLN A 64 5.19 -30.04 19.90
N GLU A 65 5.70 -29.01 20.60
CA GLU A 65 7.04 -28.44 20.40
C GLU A 65 7.35 -28.13 18.92
N SER A 66 6.37 -27.59 18.18
CA SER A 66 6.55 -27.26 16.76
C SER A 66 6.88 -25.79 16.54
N ILE A 67 7.68 -25.50 15.52
CA ILE A 67 7.99 -24.14 15.11
C ILE A 67 6.91 -23.62 14.17
N GLN A 68 6.35 -22.46 14.52
CA GLN A 68 5.32 -21.78 13.74
C GLN A 68 5.93 -20.53 13.10
N LEU A 69 5.98 -20.51 11.77
CA LEU A 69 6.42 -19.34 11.00
C LEU A 69 5.23 -18.77 10.25
N SER A 70 5.10 -17.44 10.24
CA SER A 70 4.01 -16.80 9.50
C SER A 70 4.43 -15.52 8.80
N PHE A 71 3.81 -15.25 7.65
CA PHE A 71 3.94 -13.98 6.96
C PHE A 71 2.62 -13.58 6.29
N PHE A 72 2.17 -12.36 6.54
CA PHE A 72 0.93 -11.82 5.98
C PHE A 72 1.30 -10.71 5.00
N LEU A 73 1.24 -11.01 3.70
CA LEU A 73 1.57 -10.07 2.64
C LEU A 73 0.62 -8.87 2.67
N HIS A 74 1.14 -7.66 2.51
CA HIS A 74 0.33 -6.45 2.47
C HIS A 74 0.67 -5.61 1.25
N GLY A 75 -0.17 -5.63 0.22
CA GLY A 75 0.05 -4.92 -1.05
C GLY A 75 0.23 -3.41 -0.91
N ARG A 76 -0.30 -2.81 0.16
CA ARG A 76 -0.10 -1.39 0.53
C ARG A 76 0.89 -1.15 1.65
N GLY A 77 1.49 -2.22 2.15
CA GLY A 77 2.53 -2.12 3.15
C GLY A 77 3.81 -1.55 2.54
N THR A 78 4.82 -1.43 3.38
CA THR A 78 6.18 -1.11 2.90
C THR A 78 6.64 -2.16 1.88
N ASP A 79 7.69 -1.86 1.12
CA ASP A 79 8.20 -2.82 0.13
C ASP A 79 8.55 -4.18 0.77
N LEU A 80 9.01 -4.20 2.01
CA LEU A 80 9.27 -5.43 2.76
C LEU A 80 8.00 -6.17 3.22
N GLN A 81 6.81 -5.59 3.13
CA GLN A 81 5.55 -6.27 3.47
C GLN A 81 4.90 -6.93 2.25
N LYS A 82 5.36 -6.63 1.04
CA LYS A 82 4.85 -7.20 -0.22
C LYS A 82 5.91 -7.93 -1.06
N SER A 83 7.19 -7.76 -0.74
CA SER A 83 8.29 -8.33 -1.52
C SER A 83 8.68 -9.76 -1.14
N ARG A 84 9.29 -10.46 -2.11
CA ARG A 84 9.97 -11.74 -1.88
C ARG A 84 11.07 -11.62 -0.81
N LEU A 85 11.81 -10.50 -0.83
CA LEU A 85 12.82 -10.18 0.18
C LEU A 85 12.21 -10.05 1.59
N GLY A 86 11.04 -9.42 1.67
CA GLY A 86 10.27 -9.26 2.90
C GLY A 86 9.89 -10.58 3.57
N ILE A 87 9.37 -11.52 2.77
CA ILE A 87 8.99 -12.86 3.21
C ILE A 87 10.19 -13.55 3.88
N TYR A 88 11.31 -13.69 3.17
CA TYR A 88 12.47 -14.41 3.70
C TYR A 88 13.11 -13.74 4.91
N ARG A 89 13.20 -12.40 4.92
CA ARG A 89 13.72 -11.68 6.10
C ARG A 89 12.86 -11.94 7.33
N SER A 90 11.53 -11.91 7.19
CA SER A 90 10.62 -12.10 8.32
C SER A 90 10.56 -13.56 8.78
N LEU A 91 10.46 -14.51 7.86
CA LEU A 91 10.40 -15.94 8.18
C LEU A 91 11.72 -16.42 8.80
N LEU A 92 12.86 -16.01 8.22
CA LEU A 92 14.16 -16.34 8.80
C LEU A 92 14.33 -15.72 10.18
N HIS A 93 13.98 -14.44 10.36
CA HIS A 93 14.05 -13.82 11.68
C HIS A 93 13.20 -14.56 12.72
N GLN A 94 11.99 -15.01 12.38
CA GLN A 94 11.17 -15.83 13.27
C GLN A 94 11.84 -17.17 13.59
N LEU A 95 12.36 -17.87 12.57
CA LEU A 95 13.06 -19.14 12.75
C LEU A 95 14.26 -19.00 13.70
N LEU A 96 15.08 -17.96 13.52
CA LEU A 96 16.27 -17.70 14.36
C LEU A 96 15.92 -17.31 15.80
N LEU A 97 14.71 -16.80 16.05
CA LEU A 97 14.23 -16.53 17.40
C LEU A 97 13.71 -17.80 18.10
N LEU A 98 13.11 -18.71 17.33
CA LEU A 98 12.48 -19.93 17.85
C LEU A 98 13.43 -21.13 17.89
N ALA A 99 14.49 -21.14 17.07
CA ALA A 99 15.45 -22.24 16.94
C ALA A 99 16.90 -21.79 17.27
N PRO A 100 17.44 -22.13 18.45
CA PRO A 100 18.81 -21.79 18.82
C PRO A 100 19.88 -22.39 17.90
N THR A 101 19.63 -23.57 17.32
CA THR A 101 20.55 -24.24 16.37
C THR A 101 20.72 -23.41 15.09
N ALA A 102 19.62 -23.01 14.45
CA ALA A 102 19.65 -22.13 13.29
C ALA A 102 20.29 -20.77 13.60
N GLN A 103 20.08 -20.23 14.81
CA GLN A 103 20.73 -18.99 15.25
C GLN A 103 22.26 -19.12 15.31
N ALA A 104 22.78 -20.23 15.83
CA ALA A 104 24.22 -20.47 15.92
C ALA A 104 24.85 -20.57 14.53
N GLU A 105 24.19 -21.25 13.60
CA GLU A 105 24.64 -21.36 12.20
C GLU A 105 24.62 -20.01 11.49
N PHE A 106 23.53 -19.24 11.64
CA PHE A 106 23.43 -17.91 11.05
C PHE A 106 24.52 -16.98 11.59
N ARG A 107 24.78 -17.02 12.91
CA ARG A 107 25.83 -16.22 13.52
C ARG A 107 27.20 -16.57 12.97
N ARG A 108 27.49 -17.86 12.76
CA ARG A 108 28.74 -18.33 12.15
C ARG A 108 28.88 -17.82 10.71
N ALA A 109 27.85 -18.01 9.89
CA ALA A 109 27.84 -17.54 8.50
C ALA A 109 27.98 -16.01 8.39
N PHE A 110 27.32 -15.27 9.28
CA PHE A 110 27.42 -13.81 9.35
C PHE A 110 28.83 -13.37 9.73
N GLN A 111 29.42 -13.94 10.78
CA GLN A 111 30.78 -13.62 11.22
C GLN A 111 31.82 -13.91 10.14
N GLU A 112 31.66 -15.02 9.42
CA GLU A 112 32.56 -15.37 8.32
C GLU A 112 32.48 -14.38 7.17
N ARG A 113 31.27 -13.96 6.79
CA ARG A 113 31.10 -12.91 5.76
C ARG A 113 31.64 -11.57 6.22
N SER A 114 31.43 -11.20 7.48
CA SER A 114 32.01 -9.96 8.01
C SER A 114 33.54 -9.97 7.99
N ARG A 115 34.17 -11.13 8.23
CA ARG A 115 35.63 -11.27 8.13
C ARG A 115 36.14 -11.20 6.69
N THR A 116 35.40 -11.78 5.74
CA THR A 116 35.86 -11.95 4.36
C THR A 116 35.45 -10.82 3.42
N GLN A 117 34.33 -10.14 3.70
CA GLN A 117 33.72 -9.14 2.83
C GLN A 117 33.58 -7.75 3.48
N GLY A 118 34.01 -7.59 4.73
CA GLY A 118 33.98 -6.31 5.44
C GLY A 118 32.66 -6.00 6.14
N ASP A 119 32.33 -4.72 6.27
CA ASP A 119 31.27 -4.23 7.12
C ASP A 119 29.87 -4.43 6.47
N PRO A 120 28.92 -5.07 7.16
CA PRO A 120 27.57 -5.28 6.65
C PRO A 120 26.83 -3.94 6.49
N GLY A 121 26.10 -3.79 5.38
CA GLY A 121 25.38 -2.55 5.05
C GLY A 121 26.24 -1.46 4.41
N LYS A 122 27.55 -1.65 4.37
CA LYS A 122 28.52 -0.76 3.71
C LYS A 122 29.24 -1.48 2.58
N ASP A 123 29.93 -2.57 2.91
CA ASP A 123 30.76 -3.32 1.98
C ASP A 123 30.00 -4.49 1.35
N TRP A 124 28.97 -5.00 2.04
CA TRP A 124 28.10 -6.05 1.50
C TRP A 124 26.68 -6.04 2.09
N ASN A 125 25.74 -6.60 1.34
CA ASN A 125 24.34 -6.81 1.75
C ASN A 125 23.87 -8.22 1.35
N TRP A 126 22.95 -8.79 2.14
CA TRP A 126 22.34 -10.07 1.80
C TRP A 126 21.41 -9.94 0.59
N HIS A 127 21.80 -10.54 -0.52
CA HIS A 127 20.94 -10.71 -1.69
C HIS A 127 19.79 -11.68 -1.39
N VAL A 128 18.62 -11.45 -2.00
CA VAL A 128 17.40 -12.25 -1.73
C VAL A 128 17.59 -13.75 -1.95
N ASN A 129 18.27 -14.14 -3.04
CA ASN A 129 18.55 -15.56 -3.31
C ASN A 129 19.46 -16.18 -2.24
N GLY A 130 20.42 -15.42 -1.71
CA GLY A 130 21.29 -15.90 -0.64
C GLY A 130 20.54 -16.07 0.69
N LEU A 131 19.53 -15.23 0.96
CA LEU A 131 18.64 -15.40 2.10
C LEU A 131 17.72 -16.60 1.94
N HIS A 132 17.17 -16.80 0.74
CA HIS A 132 16.36 -17.97 0.40
C HIS A 132 17.14 -19.27 0.65
N GLU A 133 18.35 -19.41 0.10
CA GLU A 133 19.16 -20.63 0.27
C GLU A 133 19.50 -20.88 1.75
N PHE A 134 19.84 -19.83 2.48
CA PHE A 134 20.08 -19.96 3.92
C PHE A 134 18.81 -20.38 4.66
N PHE A 135 17.68 -19.77 4.36
CA PHE A 135 16.39 -20.12 4.96
C PHE A 135 16.02 -21.58 4.69
N LYS A 136 16.17 -22.04 3.45
CA LYS A 136 15.93 -23.43 3.05
C LYS A 136 16.75 -24.42 3.88
N THR A 137 18.07 -24.18 3.96
CA THR A 137 19.02 -25.01 4.73
C THR A 137 18.69 -24.99 6.23
N ALA A 138 18.36 -23.81 6.77
CA ALA A 138 18.03 -23.67 8.18
C ALA A 138 16.71 -24.38 8.54
N VAL A 139 15.68 -24.28 7.69
CA VAL A 139 14.41 -25.01 7.89
C VAL A 139 14.65 -26.52 7.83
N GLU A 140 15.43 -26.99 6.88
CA GLU A 140 15.81 -28.41 6.76
C GLU A 140 16.47 -28.93 8.04
N HIS A 141 17.52 -28.27 8.53
CA HIS A 141 18.21 -28.71 9.74
C HIS A 141 17.31 -28.66 10.99
N VAL A 142 16.46 -27.63 11.09
CA VAL A 142 15.52 -27.52 12.21
C VAL A 142 14.42 -28.58 12.14
N ALA A 143 13.94 -28.92 10.94
CA ALA A 143 12.92 -29.94 10.72
C ALA A 143 13.39 -31.37 11.05
N GLU A 144 14.71 -31.62 11.12
CA GLU A 144 15.29 -32.86 11.66
C GLU A 144 15.09 -32.98 13.18
N ILE A 145 14.93 -31.86 13.88
CA ILE A 145 14.81 -31.81 15.34
C ILE A 145 13.35 -31.73 15.76
N GLN A 146 12.57 -30.84 15.14
CA GLN A 146 11.18 -30.60 15.49
C GLN A 146 10.36 -30.09 14.30
N PRO A 147 9.04 -30.32 14.26
CA PRO A 147 8.22 -29.98 13.10
C PRO A 147 8.20 -28.47 12.80
N VAL A 148 8.23 -28.11 11.52
CA VAL A 148 8.17 -26.70 11.07
C VAL A 148 6.92 -26.46 10.23
N ASN A 149 6.08 -25.53 10.67
CA ASN A 149 4.85 -25.15 9.98
C ASN A 149 4.94 -23.70 9.48
N ILE A 150 4.59 -23.48 8.21
CA ILE A 150 4.76 -22.18 7.55
C ILE A 150 3.44 -21.71 6.97
N PHE A 151 3.01 -20.52 7.38
CA PHE A 151 1.79 -19.87 6.88
C PHE A 151 2.13 -18.61 6.09
N VAL A 152 1.66 -18.52 4.85
CA VAL A 152 1.81 -17.32 4.02
C VAL A 152 0.44 -16.87 3.51
N ASP A 153 -0.04 -15.76 4.06
CA ASP A 153 -1.35 -15.18 3.70
C ASP A 153 -1.23 -14.17 2.55
N ALA A 154 -2.26 -14.13 1.70
CA ALA A 154 -2.49 -13.19 0.62
C ALA A 154 -1.37 -13.18 -0.44
N LEU A 155 -0.98 -14.37 -0.92
CA LEU A 155 0.09 -14.53 -1.90
C LEU A 155 -0.14 -13.74 -3.20
N ASP A 156 -1.39 -13.51 -3.56
CA ASP A 156 -1.78 -12.67 -4.71
C ASP A 156 -1.34 -11.21 -4.58
N GLU A 157 -1.06 -10.73 -3.37
CA GLU A 157 -0.59 -9.37 -3.10
C GLU A 157 0.93 -9.18 -3.19
N ALA A 158 1.69 -10.25 -3.47
CA ALA A 158 3.14 -10.15 -3.59
C ALA A 158 3.58 -9.31 -4.80
N SER A 159 4.51 -8.38 -4.57
CA SER A 159 5.07 -7.47 -5.57
C SER A 159 6.50 -7.03 -5.20
N ASP A 160 7.40 -7.04 -6.20
CA ASP A 160 8.75 -6.46 -6.12
C ASP A 160 8.92 -5.29 -7.13
N GLY A 161 7.83 -4.60 -7.46
CA GLY A 161 7.84 -3.51 -8.46
C GLY A 161 7.41 -3.99 -9.85
N ASN A 162 8.29 -3.88 -10.86
CA ASN A 162 7.90 -3.89 -12.27
C ASN A 162 7.27 -5.20 -12.79
N ASN A 163 7.39 -6.34 -12.11
CA ASN A 163 6.82 -7.61 -12.57
C ASN A 163 6.29 -8.52 -11.43
N ASN A 164 5.12 -8.16 -10.89
CA ASN A 164 4.44 -8.90 -9.81
C ASN A 164 4.17 -10.38 -10.15
N ARG A 165 3.93 -10.70 -11.43
CA ARG A 165 3.74 -12.09 -11.86
C ARG A 165 5.00 -12.90 -11.62
N LYS A 166 6.16 -12.39 -12.05
CA LYS A 166 7.45 -13.05 -11.85
C LYS A 166 7.75 -13.25 -10.36
N THR A 167 7.55 -12.23 -9.52
CA THR A 167 7.71 -12.33 -8.06
C THR A 167 6.90 -13.48 -7.47
N ARG A 168 5.61 -13.57 -7.80
CA ARG A 168 4.74 -14.66 -7.33
C ARG A 168 5.21 -16.04 -7.77
N HIS A 169 5.62 -16.18 -9.04
CA HIS A 169 6.14 -17.46 -9.55
C HIS A 169 7.46 -17.86 -8.85
N GLN A 170 8.33 -16.89 -8.56
CA GLN A 170 9.57 -17.15 -7.83
C GLN A 170 9.30 -17.63 -6.40
N ILE A 171 8.43 -16.92 -5.65
CA ILE A 171 8.05 -17.34 -4.30
C ILE A 171 7.48 -18.77 -4.33
N LEU A 172 6.61 -19.08 -5.28
CA LEU A 172 6.06 -20.44 -5.40
C LEU A 172 7.11 -21.49 -5.72
N SER A 173 7.99 -21.21 -6.68
CA SER A 173 9.10 -22.10 -7.03
C SER A 173 9.96 -22.41 -5.81
N ASP A 174 10.30 -21.38 -5.02
CA ASP A 174 11.12 -21.52 -3.81
C ASP A 174 10.46 -22.42 -2.76
N PHE A 175 9.15 -22.26 -2.52
CA PHE A 175 8.42 -23.05 -1.53
C PHE A 175 8.11 -24.48 -2.01
N HIS A 176 7.94 -24.71 -3.31
CA HIS A 176 7.87 -26.05 -3.88
C HIS A 176 9.21 -26.77 -3.74
N GLU A 177 10.32 -26.09 -4.05
CA GLU A 177 11.67 -26.65 -3.85
C GLU A 177 11.90 -27.03 -2.37
N LEU A 178 11.52 -26.17 -1.43
CA LEU A 178 11.58 -26.46 0.01
C LEU A 178 10.71 -27.67 0.37
N ASN A 179 9.47 -27.73 -0.11
CA ASN A 179 8.57 -28.85 0.16
C ASN A 179 9.14 -30.18 -0.35
N ASP A 180 9.65 -30.20 -1.59
CA ASP A 180 10.20 -31.40 -2.22
C ASP A 180 11.46 -31.88 -1.48
N LEU A 181 12.32 -30.95 -1.05
CA LEU A 181 13.49 -31.24 -0.21
C LEU A 181 13.07 -31.93 1.09
N LEU A 182 12.15 -31.33 1.85
CA LEU A 182 11.69 -31.85 3.14
C LEU A 182 10.95 -33.19 2.98
N HIS A 183 10.13 -33.32 1.94
CA HIS A 183 9.40 -34.53 1.63
C HIS A 183 10.34 -35.69 1.26
N SER A 184 11.36 -35.43 0.44
CA SER A 184 12.37 -36.45 0.06
C SER A 184 13.10 -37.03 1.28
N LYS A 185 13.26 -36.23 2.33
CA LYS A 185 13.87 -36.60 3.61
C LYS A 185 12.87 -37.11 4.66
N LYS A 186 11.56 -37.16 4.32
CA LYS A 186 10.46 -37.55 5.23
C LYS A 186 10.42 -36.70 6.51
N LEU A 187 10.80 -35.43 6.41
CA LEU A 187 10.75 -34.48 7.53
C LEU A 187 9.34 -33.92 7.68
N ARG A 188 8.87 -33.80 8.92
CA ARG A 188 7.54 -33.26 9.21
C ARG A 188 7.53 -31.74 9.04
N SER A 189 6.98 -31.26 7.93
CA SER A 189 6.84 -29.83 7.67
C SER A 189 5.63 -29.52 6.82
N THR A 190 4.78 -28.62 7.31
CA THR A 190 3.54 -28.26 6.63
C THR A 190 3.58 -26.81 6.15
N ILE A 191 3.07 -26.55 4.95
CA ILE A 191 3.02 -25.22 4.35
C ILE A 191 1.57 -24.89 3.99
N CYS A 192 1.09 -23.71 4.36
CA CYS A 192 -0.26 -23.25 4.06
C CYS A 192 -0.22 -21.87 3.37
N PHE A 193 -0.82 -21.80 2.18
CA PHE A 193 -0.97 -20.56 1.42
C PHE A 193 -2.42 -20.12 1.36
N SER A 194 -2.67 -18.81 1.42
CA SER A 194 -3.93 -18.22 0.97
C SER A 194 -3.75 -17.36 -0.27
N CYS A 195 -4.70 -17.44 -1.22
CA CYS A 195 -4.69 -16.62 -2.44
C CYS A 195 -6.06 -16.54 -3.12
N ARG A 196 -6.17 -15.68 -4.15
CA ARG A 196 -7.30 -15.69 -5.10
C ARG A 196 -7.17 -16.83 -6.12
N HIS A 197 -8.25 -17.10 -6.86
CA HIS A 197 -8.29 -18.11 -7.92
C HIS A 197 -7.24 -17.91 -9.02
N GLN A 198 -6.86 -16.67 -9.30
CA GLN A 198 -5.78 -16.33 -10.23
C GLN A 198 -4.70 -15.50 -9.52
N PRO A 199 -3.39 -15.65 -9.83
CA PRO A 199 -2.81 -16.51 -10.87
C PRO A 199 -1.84 -17.53 -10.25
N VAL A 200 -2.17 -18.81 -10.27
CA VAL A 200 -1.19 -19.88 -9.99
C VAL A 200 -1.35 -21.02 -10.99
N VAL A 201 -0.27 -21.26 -11.73
CA VAL A 201 -0.05 -22.27 -12.79
C VAL A 201 0.69 -23.51 -12.24
N ALA A 202 0.87 -23.62 -10.93
CA ALA A 202 1.51 -24.81 -10.36
C ALA A 202 0.52 -25.97 -10.28
N ASP A 203 0.96 -27.13 -10.76
CA ASP A 203 0.24 -28.40 -10.72
C ASP A 203 0.04 -28.78 -9.24
N ASN A 204 -1.15 -28.47 -8.72
CA ASN A 204 -1.46 -28.66 -7.32
C ASN A 204 -1.74 -30.15 -7.11
N GLN A 205 -0.90 -30.85 -6.33
CA GLN A 205 -1.18 -32.19 -5.81
C GLN A 205 -2.33 -32.17 -4.77
N GLY A 206 -3.53 -31.71 -5.17
CA GLY A 206 -4.81 -32.14 -4.60
C GLY A 206 -5.35 -31.48 -3.34
N ARG A 207 -4.61 -30.65 -2.58
CA ARG A 207 -5.11 -30.08 -1.30
C ARG A 207 -5.53 -28.62 -1.40
N VAL A 208 -6.75 -28.39 -1.92
CA VAL A 208 -7.36 -27.05 -2.03
C VAL A 208 -8.63 -26.98 -1.19
N ILE A 209 -8.83 -25.86 -0.51
CA ILE A 209 -10.06 -25.49 0.20
C ILE A 209 -10.55 -24.18 -0.42
N CYS A 210 -11.75 -24.19 -0.99
CA CYS A 210 -12.40 -23.01 -1.55
C CYS A 210 -13.33 -22.40 -0.50
N VAL A 211 -12.97 -21.25 0.05
CA VAL A 211 -13.67 -20.69 1.23
C VAL A 211 -15.14 -20.38 0.95
N GLU A 212 -15.47 -19.84 -0.22
CA GLU A 212 -16.84 -19.50 -0.61
C GLU A 212 -17.77 -20.70 -0.81
N GLU A 213 -17.22 -21.91 -0.95
CA GLU A 213 -18.02 -23.15 -1.07
C GLU A 213 -18.43 -23.68 0.30
N GLU A 214 -17.70 -23.30 1.37
CA GLU A 214 -17.83 -23.88 2.70
C GLU A 214 -18.35 -22.88 3.76
N ASN A 215 -18.21 -21.58 3.54
CA ASN A 215 -18.47 -20.56 4.56
C ASN A 215 -19.95 -20.13 4.71
N GLN A 216 -20.89 -20.82 4.07
CA GLN A 216 -22.31 -20.43 4.08
C GLN A 216 -22.89 -20.39 5.51
N ALA A 217 -22.56 -21.38 6.35
CA ALA A 217 -23.03 -21.43 7.73
C ALA A 217 -22.46 -20.28 8.57
N ASP A 218 -21.19 -19.91 8.33
CA ASP A 218 -20.53 -18.78 9.01
C ASP A 218 -21.21 -17.45 8.66
N ILE A 219 -21.56 -17.25 7.39
CA ILE A 219 -22.29 -16.06 6.92
C ILE A 219 -23.66 -16.00 7.60
N SER A 220 -24.40 -17.10 7.64
CA SER A 220 -25.71 -17.14 8.32
C SER A 220 -25.62 -16.81 9.81
N ILE A 221 -24.61 -17.33 10.52
CA ILE A 221 -24.38 -17.01 11.94
C ILE A 221 -24.11 -15.51 12.11
N TYR A 222 -23.22 -14.95 11.29
CA TYR A 222 -22.87 -13.54 11.35
C TYR A 222 -24.07 -12.62 11.06
N VAL A 223 -24.81 -12.87 9.98
CA VAL A 223 -25.98 -12.08 9.59
C VAL A 223 -27.02 -12.05 10.71
N ARG A 224 -27.33 -13.22 11.28
CA ARG A 224 -28.26 -13.33 12.41
C ARG A 224 -27.79 -12.54 13.62
N ASP A 225 -26.55 -12.78 14.05
CA ASP A 225 -26.01 -12.18 15.28
C ASP A 225 -25.90 -10.65 15.15
N GLU A 226 -25.53 -10.11 13.98
CA GLU A 226 -25.50 -8.67 13.76
C GLU A 226 -26.89 -8.06 13.66
N LEU A 227 -27.82 -8.64 12.89
CA LEU A 227 -29.18 -8.10 12.80
C LEU A 227 -29.88 -8.10 14.17
N HIS A 228 -29.73 -9.17 14.96
CA HIS A 228 -30.32 -9.25 16.31
C HIS A 228 -29.75 -8.23 17.30
N LYS A 229 -28.49 -7.80 17.16
CA LYS A 229 -27.89 -6.77 18.02
C LYS A 229 -28.54 -5.41 17.81
N TRP A 230 -28.85 -5.07 16.57
CA TRP A 230 -29.26 -3.71 16.18
C TRP A 230 -30.77 -3.57 15.92
N LEU A 231 -31.47 -4.69 15.74
CA LEU A 231 -32.90 -4.75 15.47
C LEU A 231 -33.62 -5.56 16.56
N PRO A 232 -33.75 -5.02 17.78
CA PRO A 232 -34.39 -5.75 18.87
C PRO A 232 -35.83 -6.12 18.54
N VAL A 233 -36.22 -7.33 18.94
CA VAL A 233 -37.58 -7.86 18.79
C VAL A 233 -38.56 -6.93 19.48
N SER A 234 -39.59 -6.46 18.77
CA SER A 234 -40.65 -5.66 19.39
C SER A 234 -41.43 -6.51 20.40
N GLU A 235 -42.02 -5.87 21.41
CA GLU A 235 -42.86 -6.51 22.46
C GLU A 235 -44.02 -7.37 21.92
N ALA A 236 -44.32 -7.28 20.62
CA ALA A 236 -45.32 -8.10 19.93
C ALA A 236 -44.79 -9.47 19.42
N GLY A 237 -43.55 -9.87 19.74
CA GLY A 237 -43.04 -11.20 19.43
C GLY A 237 -42.83 -11.50 17.94
N GLN A 238 -42.91 -10.49 17.07
CA GLN A 238 -42.63 -10.66 15.65
C GLN A 238 -41.12 -10.64 15.42
N GLN A 239 -40.52 -11.84 15.38
CA GLN A 239 -39.17 -12.05 14.87
C GLN A 239 -38.96 -11.25 13.57
N TYR A 240 -37.77 -10.65 13.42
CA TYR A 240 -37.29 -10.31 12.07
C TYR A 240 -37.38 -11.60 11.25
N PRO A 241 -37.90 -11.56 10.01
CA PRO A 241 -38.27 -12.81 9.37
C PRO A 241 -36.97 -13.55 9.11
N ALA A 242 -36.88 -14.82 9.52
CA ALA A 242 -35.80 -15.72 9.12
C ALA A 242 -35.58 -15.64 7.59
N GLU A 243 -36.62 -15.29 6.82
CA GLU A 243 -36.57 -14.99 5.39
C GLU A 243 -35.55 -13.90 5.00
N LEU A 244 -35.37 -12.83 5.79
CA LEU A 244 -34.40 -11.76 5.50
C LEU A 244 -32.97 -12.23 5.78
N GLU A 245 -32.76 -12.91 6.92
CA GLU A 245 -31.48 -13.54 7.25
C GLU A 245 -31.07 -14.52 6.15
N ASP A 246 -32.00 -15.40 5.75
CA ASP A 246 -31.80 -16.39 4.70
C ASP A 246 -31.63 -15.75 3.32
N ALA A 247 -32.30 -14.63 3.04
CA ALA A 247 -32.12 -13.91 1.77
C ALA A 247 -30.71 -13.30 1.68
N ILE A 248 -30.25 -12.60 2.72
CA ILE A 248 -28.90 -12.01 2.74
C ILE A 248 -27.85 -13.12 2.69
N ALA A 249 -27.98 -14.15 3.53
CA ALA A 249 -27.01 -15.22 3.59
C ALA A 249 -26.92 -15.98 2.25
N ARG A 250 -28.05 -16.29 1.60
CA ARG A 250 -28.03 -16.98 0.29
C ARG A 250 -27.45 -16.11 -0.82
N ARG A 251 -27.80 -14.84 -0.87
CA ARG A 251 -27.36 -13.91 -1.93
C ARG A 251 -25.89 -13.52 -1.82
N ALA A 252 -25.29 -13.68 -0.64
CA ALA A 252 -23.86 -13.46 -0.46
C ALA A 252 -22.99 -14.40 -1.31
N GLN A 253 -23.49 -15.58 -1.71
CA GLN A 253 -22.77 -16.56 -2.56
C GLN A 253 -21.31 -16.80 -2.11
N GLY A 254 -21.12 -16.93 -0.79
CA GLY A 254 -19.82 -17.15 -0.15
C GLY A 254 -18.89 -15.92 -0.06
N VAL A 255 -19.35 -14.74 -0.47
CA VAL A 255 -18.63 -13.47 -0.32
C VAL A 255 -19.02 -12.81 1.01
N PHE A 256 -18.28 -13.12 2.07
CA PHE A 256 -18.56 -12.61 3.42
C PHE A 256 -18.64 -11.08 3.48
N GLN A 257 -17.76 -10.37 2.75
CA GLN A 257 -17.76 -8.91 2.68
C GLN A 257 -19.07 -8.34 2.10
N TRP A 258 -19.71 -9.06 1.16
CA TRP A 258 -21.02 -8.67 0.64
C TRP A 258 -22.05 -8.71 1.75
N ALA A 259 -22.11 -9.81 2.51
CA ALA A 259 -23.06 -9.95 3.62
C ALA A 259 -22.87 -8.86 4.67
N ALA A 260 -21.63 -8.54 5.04
CA ALA A 260 -21.31 -7.46 5.98
C ALA A 260 -21.84 -6.10 5.49
N LEU A 261 -21.59 -5.73 4.23
CA LEU A 261 -22.06 -4.48 3.64
C LEU A 261 -23.59 -4.40 3.64
N VAL A 262 -24.25 -5.48 3.24
CA VAL A 262 -25.72 -5.52 3.11
C VAL A 262 -26.40 -5.49 4.48
N VAL A 263 -25.84 -6.15 5.49
CA VAL A 263 -26.29 -6.03 6.88
C VAL A 263 -26.13 -4.58 7.38
N HIS A 264 -25.00 -3.92 7.10
CA HIS A 264 -24.82 -2.52 7.48
C HIS A 264 -25.81 -1.58 6.77
N LEU A 265 -26.13 -1.82 5.50
CA LEU A 265 -27.17 -1.07 4.79
C LEU A 265 -28.55 -1.26 5.43
N ALA A 266 -28.90 -2.49 5.81
CA ALA A 266 -30.16 -2.78 6.50
C ALA A 266 -30.26 -2.08 7.86
N ILE A 267 -29.18 -2.12 8.66
CA ILE A 267 -29.10 -1.43 9.96
C ILE A 267 -29.23 0.08 9.77
N ARG A 268 -28.55 0.65 8.77
CA ARG A 268 -28.65 2.07 8.46
C ARG A 268 -30.08 2.46 8.08
N ASP A 269 -30.70 1.74 7.16
CA ASP A 269 -32.06 2.02 6.72
C ASP A 269 -33.07 1.92 7.89
N HIS A 270 -32.85 0.99 8.83
CA HIS A 270 -33.63 0.95 10.07
C HIS A 270 -33.41 2.17 10.96
N ASN A 271 -32.15 2.57 11.19
CA ASN A 271 -31.81 3.75 11.98
C ASN A 271 -32.34 5.05 11.36
N ASP A 272 -32.47 5.09 10.03
CA ASP A 272 -33.11 6.17 9.28
C ASP A 272 -34.64 6.15 9.39
N GLY A 273 -35.23 5.20 10.13
CA GLY A 273 -36.65 5.10 10.42
C GLY A 273 -37.49 4.39 9.36
N ARG A 274 -36.88 3.69 8.40
CA ARG A 274 -37.61 2.97 7.34
C ARG A 274 -38.37 1.77 7.90
N SER A 275 -39.51 1.48 7.28
CA SER A 275 -40.30 0.28 7.58
C SER A 275 -39.61 -0.99 7.07
N ARG A 276 -39.99 -2.14 7.63
CA ARG A 276 -39.46 -3.47 7.23
C ARG A 276 -39.68 -3.77 5.74
N ILE A 277 -40.80 -3.32 5.17
CA ILE A 277 -41.14 -3.54 3.76
C ILE A 277 -40.19 -2.74 2.86
N GLU A 278 -39.93 -1.48 3.21
CA GLU A 278 -39.00 -0.61 2.46
C GLU A 278 -37.57 -1.13 2.53
N ILE A 279 -37.13 -1.60 3.71
CA ILE A 279 -35.81 -2.22 3.87
C ILE A 279 -35.70 -3.44 2.95
N ARG A 280 -36.70 -4.34 2.97
CA ARG A 280 -36.69 -5.54 2.10
C ARG A 280 -36.61 -5.16 0.61
N GLN A 281 -37.45 -4.23 0.16
CA GLN A 281 -37.45 -3.77 -1.24
C GLN A 281 -36.10 -3.18 -1.66
N ARG A 282 -35.47 -2.36 -0.80
CA ARG A 282 -34.14 -1.81 -1.10
C ARG A 282 -33.06 -2.87 -1.15
N LEU A 283 -33.13 -3.88 -0.27
CA LEU A 283 -32.18 -4.98 -0.29
C LEU A 283 -32.33 -5.86 -1.53
N GLU A 284 -33.55 -6.02 -2.06
CA GLU A 284 -33.80 -6.69 -3.36
C GLU A 284 -33.11 -5.95 -4.53
N GLU A 285 -32.96 -4.62 -4.46
CA GLU A 285 -32.24 -3.81 -5.47
C GLU A 285 -30.71 -3.88 -5.36
N VAL A 286 -30.16 -4.41 -4.27
CA VAL A 286 -28.70 -4.51 -4.09
C VAL A 286 -28.15 -5.56 -5.08
N PRO A 287 -27.12 -5.24 -5.88
CA PRO A 287 -26.51 -6.21 -6.80
C PRO A 287 -25.88 -7.42 -6.09
N GLU A 288 -25.69 -8.53 -6.82
CA GLU A 288 -25.05 -9.74 -6.27
C GLU A 288 -23.52 -9.65 -6.28
N GLU A 289 -22.94 -8.99 -7.29
CA GLU A 289 -21.49 -8.86 -7.41
C GLU A 289 -20.95 -7.77 -6.47
N LEU A 290 -19.80 -8.05 -5.84
CA LEU A 290 -19.22 -7.18 -4.82
C LEU A 290 -18.84 -5.79 -5.37
N ASP A 291 -18.30 -5.74 -6.59
CA ASP A 291 -17.93 -4.49 -7.26
C ASP A 291 -19.17 -3.62 -7.52
N ASP A 292 -20.28 -4.22 -7.93
CA ASP A 292 -21.55 -3.53 -8.18
C ASP A 292 -22.22 -3.05 -6.89
N VAL A 293 -22.00 -3.74 -5.76
CA VAL A 293 -22.44 -3.25 -4.44
C VAL A 293 -21.69 -1.98 -4.04
N TYR A 294 -20.38 -1.90 -4.31
CA TYR A 294 -19.64 -0.66 -4.07
C TYR A 294 -20.20 0.49 -4.91
N GLU A 295 -20.44 0.26 -6.20
CA GLU A 295 -21.07 1.25 -7.07
C GLU A 295 -22.47 1.64 -6.56
N HIS A 296 -23.28 0.66 -6.13
CA HIS A 296 -24.60 0.91 -5.55
C HIS A 296 -24.51 1.82 -4.32
N ILE A 297 -23.59 1.56 -3.38
CA ILE A 297 -23.37 2.41 -2.20
C ILE A 297 -22.99 3.82 -2.64
N LEU A 298 -22.00 3.94 -3.51
CA LEU A 298 -21.51 5.23 -3.98
C LEU A 298 -22.57 6.05 -4.73
N ARG A 299 -23.49 5.36 -5.43
CA ARG A 299 -24.53 5.99 -6.26
C ARG A 299 -25.83 6.30 -5.53
N LYS A 300 -26.30 5.39 -4.67
CA LYS A 300 -27.66 5.40 -4.08
C LYS A 300 -27.69 5.76 -2.61
N VAL A 301 -26.58 5.60 -1.91
CA VAL A 301 -26.50 5.78 -0.45
C VAL A 301 -25.89 7.13 -0.07
N ILE A 302 -25.08 7.72 -0.97
CA ILE A 302 -24.44 9.02 -0.81
C ILE A 302 -25.20 10.08 -1.62
N ASP A 303 -25.51 11.20 -0.98
CA ASP A 303 -26.15 12.35 -1.64
C ASP A 303 -25.28 12.90 -2.79
N GLN A 304 -25.90 13.23 -3.92
CA GLN A 304 -25.20 13.75 -5.11
C GLN A 304 -24.38 15.02 -4.82
N LYS A 305 -24.83 15.85 -3.87
CA LYS A 305 -24.12 17.06 -3.44
C LYS A 305 -22.75 16.77 -2.83
N ASP A 306 -22.58 15.59 -2.23
CA ASP A 306 -21.38 15.16 -1.54
C ASP A 306 -20.42 14.38 -2.45
N HIS A 307 -20.84 14.02 -3.67
CA HIS A 307 -20.03 13.24 -4.63
C HIS A 307 -18.64 13.84 -4.90
N PRO A 308 -18.45 15.16 -5.05
CA PRO A 308 -17.10 15.73 -5.22
C PRO A 308 -16.18 15.48 -4.01
N ASP A 309 -16.73 15.60 -2.79
CA ASP A 309 -15.99 15.35 -1.55
C ASP A 309 -15.73 13.86 -1.35
N THR A 310 -16.67 13.00 -1.73
CA THR A 310 -16.50 11.53 -1.77
C THR A 310 -15.37 11.14 -2.72
N LEU A 311 -15.36 11.67 -3.96
CA LEU A 311 -14.28 11.39 -4.92
C LEU A 311 -12.92 11.81 -4.37
N LEU A 312 -12.84 13.01 -3.78
CA LEU A 312 -11.60 13.48 -3.16
C LEU A 312 -11.15 12.56 -2.02
N LEU A 313 -12.07 12.17 -1.13
CA LEU A 313 -11.77 11.25 -0.04
C LEU A 313 -11.28 9.90 -0.56
N MET A 314 -11.94 9.34 -1.58
CA MET A 314 -11.54 8.10 -2.22
C MET A 314 -10.14 8.21 -2.82
N ARG A 315 -9.84 9.30 -3.53
CA ARG A 315 -8.48 9.57 -4.07
C ARG A 315 -7.44 9.68 -2.98
N LEU A 316 -7.71 10.42 -1.90
CA LEU A 316 -6.77 10.58 -0.78
C LEU A 316 -6.46 9.25 -0.09
N VAL A 317 -7.45 8.39 0.12
CA VAL A 317 -7.24 7.10 0.80
C VAL A 317 -6.67 6.04 -0.16
N TYR A 318 -6.95 6.15 -1.45
CA TYR A 318 -6.49 5.19 -2.46
C TYR A 318 -5.09 5.49 -2.99
N LEU A 319 -4.78 6.75 -3.30
CA LEU A 319 -3.58 7.18 -4.01
C LEU A 319 -2.46 7.69 -3.10
N ALA A 320 -2.71 7.87 -1.80
CA ALA A 320 -1.68 8.36 -0.90
C ALA A 320 -0.51 7.37 -0.77
N GLU A 321 0.71 7.89 -0.64
CA GLU A 321 1.95 7.11 -0.53
C GLU A 321 2.05 6.32 0.79
N ARG A 322 1.23 6.70 1.76
CA ARG A 322 0.99 5.99 3.02
C ARG A 322 -0.43 6.28 3.52
N PRO A 323 -0.98 5.46 4.43
CA PRO A 323 -2.20 5.82 5.15
C PRO A 323 -2.08 7.21 5.79
N LEU A 324 -3.05 8.06 5.50
CA LEU A 324 -3.16 9.39 6.08
C LEU A 324 -3.92 9.31 7.40
N THR A 325 -3.58 10.20 8.33
CA THR A 325 -4.34 10.34 9.58
C THR A 325 -5.63 11.11 9.37
N VAL A 326 -6.59 10.98 10.29
CA VAL A 326 -7.83 11.78 10.29
C VAL A 326 -7.54 13.27 10.23
N ARG A 327 -6.49 13.71 10.94
CA ARG A 327 -6.07 15.12 10.97
C ARG A 327 -5.53 15.57 9.60
N GLU A 328 -4.70 14.75 8.96
CA GLU A 328 -4.18 15.02 7.61
C GLU A 328 -5.28 15.06 6.56
N ILE A 329 -6.24 14.12 6.60
CA ILE A 329 -7.42 14.13 5.72
C ILE A 329 -8.26 15.39 5.94
N SER A 330 -8.44 15.83 7.19
CA SER A 330 -9.16 17.07 7.52
C SER A 330 -8.54 18.30 6.85
N PHE A 331 -7.21 18.44 6.89
CA PHE A 331 -6.51 19.49 6.15
C PHE A 331 -6.67 19.35 4.64
N ALA A 332 -6.37 18.16 4.10
CA ALA A 332 -6.41 17.92 2.66
C ALA A 332 -7.78 18.23 2.05
N MET A 333 -8.86 17.86 2.73
CA MET A 333 -10.23 18.11 2.28
C MET A 333 -10.68 19.57 2.46
N SER A 334 -10.08 20.32 3.38
CA SER A 334 -10.44 21.72 3.63
C SER A 334 -9.73 22.69 2.70
N LEU A 335 -8.64 22.28 2.07
CA LEU A 335 -7.90 23.10 1.11
C LEU A 335 -8.64 23.22 -0.24
N PRO A 336 -8.38 24.30 -1.00
CA PRO A 336 -8.84 24.39 -2.39
C PRO A 336 -8.22 23.28 -3.25
N LYS A 337 -9.01 22.83 -4.24
CA LYS A 337 -8.66 21.73 -5.15
C LYS A 337 -8.23 22.23 -6.53
N THR A 338 -8.16 23.54 -6.70
CA THR A 338 -7.79 24.25 -7.93
C THR A 338 -6.51 25.05 -7.72
N GLU A 339 -5.90 25.45 -8.83
CA GLU A 339 -4.87 26.48 -8.83
C GLU A 339 -5.42 27.77 -8.23
N LEU A 340 -4.61 28.42 -7.40
CA LEU A 340 -4.95 29.71 -6.80
C LEU A 340 -3.96 30.72 -7.33
N LEU A 341 -4.35 31.45 -8.38
CA LEU A 341 -3.45 32.31 -9.15
C LEU A 341 -3.44 33.78 -8.68
N SER A 342 -4.33 34.18 -7.75
CA SER A 342 -4.39 35.55 -7.26
C SER A 342 -3.61 35.76 -5.95
N LEU A 343 -2.72 36.76 -5.95
CA LEU A 343 -1.98 37.21 -4.75
C LEU A 343 -2.91 37.65 -3.60
N GLU A 344 -4.12 38.12 -3.92
CA GLU A 344 -5.16 38.55 -2.98
C GLU A 344 -5.98 37.40 -2.36
N SER A 345 -5.84 36.16 -2.87
CA SER A 345 -6.47 34.98 -2.26
C SER A 345 -5.75 34.60 -0.97
N TYR A 346 -6.04 35.32 0.11
CA TYR A 346 -5.62 34.93 1.45
C TYR A 346 -6.23 33.55 1.76
N LEU A 347 -5.40 32.54 1.92
CA LEU A 347 -5.83 31.26 2.46
C LEU A 347 -5.75 31.37 3.98
N ALA A 348 -6.89 31.63 4.62
CA ALA A 348 -6.99 31.47 6.07
C ALA A 348 -6.67 30.01 6.44
N GLU A 349 -6.05 29.80 7.60
CA GLU A 349 -5.94 28.45 8.15
C GLU A 349 -7.35 27.85 8.24
N PRO A 350 -7.56 26.63 7.71
CA PRO A 350 -8.89 26.03 7.71
C PRO A 350 -9.33 25.77 9.15
N GLU A 351 -10.57 26.15 9.49
CA GLU A 351 -11.20 25.75 10.75
C GLU A 351 -11.43 24.22 10.73
N LEU A 352 -10.52 23.50 11.38
CA LEU A 352 -10.57 22.04 11.40
C LEU A 352 -11.64 21.55 12.38
N ARG A 353 -12.38 20.55 11.92
CA ARG A 353 -13.28 19.77 12.77
C ARG A 353 -12.47 18.97 13.80
N SER A 354 -13.07 18.67 14.93
CA SER A 354 -12.53 17.67 15.86
C SER A 354 -12.37 16.31 15.15
N ASN A 355 -11.43 15.48 15.63
CA ASN A 355 -11.18 14.17 15.03
C ASN A 355 -12.46 13.31 15.00
N ASP A 356 -13.28 13.35 16.05
CA ASP A 356 -14.52 12.58 16.11
C ASP A 356 -15.55 13.03 15.06
N MET A 357 -15.68 14.34 14.87
CA MET A 357 -16.57 14.89 13.84
C MET A 357 -16.06 14.61 12.44
N MET A 358 -14.74 14.65 12.24
CA MET A 358 -14.13 14.29 10.97
C MET A 358 -14.27 12.79 10.66
N ALA A 359 -14.11 11.92 11.65
CA ALA A 359 -14.33 10.47 11.50
C ALA A 359 -15.79 10.17 11.10
N LYS A 360 -16.77 10.84 11.72
CA LYS A 360 -18.18 10.77 11.31
C LYS A 360 -18.38 11.25 9.87
N ARG A 361 -17.75 12.36 9.48
CA ARG A 361 -17.79 12.87 8.11
C ARG A 361 -17.19 11.89 7.12
N ILE A 362 -16.04 11.28 7.42
CA ILE A 362 -15.39 10.26 6.58
C ILE A 362 -16.31 9.05 6.38
N SER A 363 -16.93 8.56 7.45
CA SER A 363 -17.89 7.45 7.38
C SER A 363 -19.11 7.82 6.50
N SER A 364 -19.69 9.01 6.69
CA SER A 364 -20.81 9.50 5.90
C SER A 364 -20.47 9.69 4.42
N LEU A 365 -19.34 10.34 4.11
CA LEU A 365 -18.88 10.60 2.74
C LEU A 365 -18.42 9.35 1.99
N SER A 366 -18.15 8.25 2.69
CA SER A 366 -17.75 6.98 2.07
C SER A 366 -18.88 5.96 2.03
N GLY A 367 -20.04 6.26 2.60
CA GLY A 367 -21.12 5.28 2.78
C GLY A 367 -20.71 4.09 3.65
N GLY A 368 -19.75 4.28 4.56
CA GLY A 368 -19.20 3.22 5.43
C GLY A 368 -18.07 2.40 4.80
N LEU A 369 -17.60 2.73 3.59
CA LEU A 369 -16.49 2.01 2.93
C LEU A 369 -15.11 2.36 3.50
N ILE A 370 -15.00 3.45 4.26
CA ILE A 370 -13.76 3.91 4.87
C ILE A 370 -13.94 3.94 6.40
N GLU A 371 -12.97 3.36 7.11
CA GLU A 371 -12.88 3.35 8.57
C GLU A 371 -11.71 4.19 9.09
N CYS A 372 -11.83 4.63 10.33
CA CYS A 372 -10.78 5.30 11.08
C CYS A 372 -10.29 4.36 12.18
N LYS A 373 -9.03 3.93 12.11
CA LYS A 373 -8.47 2.94 13.03
C LYS A 373 -7.38 3.57 13.90
N GLN A 374 -7.42 3.26 15.20
CA GLN A 374 -6.37 3.71 16.12
C GLN A 374 -5.05 2.99 15.81
N HIS A 375 -4.01 3.76 15.49
CA HIS A 375 -2.65 3.29 15.27
C HIS A 375 -1.66 4.09 16.12
N ARG A 376 -1.16 3.48 17.19
CA ARG A 376 -0.32 4.15 18.20
C ARG A 376 -1.06 5.37 18.76
N SER A 377 -0.47 6.57 18.63
CA SER A 377 -1.04 7.84 19.08
C SER A 377 -2.09 8.42 18.13
N ASP A 378 -2.15 7.98 16.88
CA ASP A 378 -2.92 8.63 15.81
C ASP A 378 -4.03 7.73 15.27
N GLN A 379 -5.06 8.32 14.66
CA GLN A 379 -6.09 7.58 13.93
C GLN A 379 -5.78 7.64 12.44
N ILE A 380 -5.53 6.48 11.83
CA ILE A 380 -5.30 6.33 10.40
C ILE A 380 -6.61 6.06 9.67
N VAL A 381 -6.71 6.54 8.44
CA VAL A 381 -7.87 6.37 7.57
C VAL A 381 -7.56 5.33 6.52
N GLN A 382 -8.40 4.29 6.41
CA GLN A 382 -8.22 3.19 5.47
C GLN A 382 -9.57 2.63 4.99
N PHE A 383 -9.55 1.93 3.86
CA PHE A 383 -10.72 1.17 3.44
C PHE A 383 -10.99 0.00 4.38
N ILE A 384 -12.27 -0.33 4.58
CA ILE A 384 -12.68 -1.46 5.42
C ILE A 384 -12.19 -2.81 4.88
N HIS A 385 -11.93 -2.89 3.57
CA HIS A 385 -11.47 -4.11 2.92
C HIS A 385 -10.69 -3.82 1.62
N GLN A 386 -9.73 -4.69 1.28
CA GLN A 386 -8.84 -4.55 0.12
C GLN A 386 -9.58 -4.61 -1.22
N SER A 387 -10.72 -5.30 -1.32
CA SER A 387 -11.50 -5.39 -2.57
C SER A 387 -11.99 -4.04 -3.07
N ILE A 388 -12.20 -3.06 -2.19
CA ILE A 388 -12.56 -1.69 -2.60
C ILE A 388 -11.44 -1.06 -3.43
N ASN A 389 -10.18 -1.41 -3.14
CA ASN A 389 -9.04 -0.93 -3.91
C ASN A 389 -8.99 -1.54 -5.30
N ASP A 390 -9.36 -2.81 -5.42
CA ASP A 390 -9.44 -3.48 -6.73
C ASP A 390 -10.54 -2.87 -7.58
N PHE A 391 -11.69 -2.58 -6.96
CA PHE A 391 -12.79 -1.85 -7.58
C PHE A 391 -12.35 -0.47 -8.06
N LEU A 392 -11.72 0.34 -7.20
CA LEU A 392 -11.23 1.68 -7.55
C LEU A 392 -10.17 1.67 -8.66
N LEU A 393 -9.31 0.64 -8.69
CA LEU A 393 -8.29 0.46 -9.73
C LEU A 393 -8.92 0.18 -11.11
N ARG A 394 -9.98 -0.61 -11.16
CA ARG A 394 -10.60 -1.09 -12.40
C ARG A 394 -11.53 -0.04 -13.01
N SER A 395 -12.47 0.46 -12.21
CA SER A 395 -13.57 1.31 -12.71
C SER A 395 -14.09 2.31 -11.68
N GLY A 396 -13.89 2.07 -10.39
CA GLY A 396 -14.55 2.86 -9.33
C GLY A 396 -14.19 4.36 -9.31
N LEU A 397 -12.98 4.74 -9.74
CA LEU A 397 -12.63 6.18 -9.85
C LEU A 397 -13.27 6.84 -11.08
N GLN A 398 -13.45 6.11 -12.19
CA GLN A 398 -14.10 6.62 -13.40
C GLN A 398 -15.56 6.98 -13.15
N PHE A 399 -16.20 6.31 -12.19
CA PHE A 399 -17.59 6.55 -11.82
C PHE A 399 -17.88 8.01 -11.45
N PHE A 400 -17.01 8.62 -10.65
CA PHE A 400 -17.18 10.00 -10.21
C PHE A 400 -16.45 11.00 -11.12
N ASP A 401 -15.34 10.56 -11.71
CA ASP A 401 -14.45 11.43 -12.45
C ASP A 401 -14.91 11.59 -13.89
N LYS A 402 -15.79 12.57 -14.11
CA LYS A 402 -16.27 12.94 -15.46
C LYS A 402 -15.21 13.70 -16.28
N THR A 403 -14.00 13.90 -15.76
CA THR A 403 -12.94 14.57 -16.51
C THR A 403 -12.39 13.65 -17.60
N SER A 404 -11.99 14.23 -18.73
CA SER A 404 -11.32 13.48 -19.79
C SER A 404 -9.89 13.13 -19.35
N GLY A 405 -9.53 11.85 -19.38
CA GLY A 405 -8.15 11.38 -19.11
C GLY A 405 -8.09 10.19 -18.16
N ASP A 406 -6.89 9.83 -17.73
CA ASP A 406 -6.68 8.76 -16.75
C ASP A 406 -7.08 9.22 -15.33
N PRO A 407 -8.10 8.62 -14.69
CA PRO A 407 -8.61 9.08 -13.39
C PRO A 407 -7.59 8.99 -12.26
N ILE A 408 -6.65 8.06 -12.36
CA ILE A 408 -5.57 7.90 -11.39
C ILE A 408 -4.55 9.03 -11.56
N GLY A 409 -4.17 9.35 -12.80
CA GLY A 409 -3.35 10.51 -13.13
C GLY A 409 -3.98 11.81 -12.64
N GLN A 410 -5.28 11.99 -12.87
CA GLN A 410 -6.04 13.14 -12.39
C GLN A 410 -6.11 13.19 -10.86
N GLY A 411 -6.25 12.04 -10.20
CA GLY A 411 -6.21 11.96 -8.75
C GLY A 411 -4.85 12.35 -8.17
N HIS A 412 -3.75 11.89 -8.77
CA HIS A 412 -2.41 12.29 -8.37
C HIS A 412 -2.18 13.79 -8.59
N ASN A 413 -2.62 14.34 -9.73
CA ASN A 413 -2.57 15.78 -9.99
C ASN A 413 -3.33 16.58 -8.91
N GLN A 414 -4.53 16.12 -8.53
CA GLN A 414 -5.31 16.78 -7.47
C GLN A 414 -4.61 16.75 -6.11
N ILE A 415 -3.99 15.63 -5.73
CA ILE A 415 -3.24 15.55 -4.46
C ILE A 415 -1.98 16.42 -4.52
N SER A 416 -1.32 16.50 -5.68
CA SER A 416 -0.19 17.39 -5.94
C SER A 416 -0.58 18.86 -5.74
N LEU A 417 -1.74 19.28 -6.26
CA LEU A 417 -2.31 20.61 -6.02
C LEU A 417 -2.62 20.88 -4.54
N ILE A 418 -3.19 19.90 -3.83
CA ILE A 418 -3.46 20.02 -2.39
C ILE A 418 -2.15 20.20 -1.61
N CYS A 419 -1.10 19.46 -1.98
CA CYS A 419 0.23 19.60 -1.38
C CYS A 419 0.80 21.02 -1.61
N ALA A 420 0.67 21.55 -2.83
CA ALA A 420 1.05 22.91 -3.17
C ALA A 420 0.28 23.96 -2.34
N ASN A 421 -1.04 23.81 -2.26
CA ASN A 421 -1.93 24.69 -1.50
C ASN A 421 -1.65 24.63 0.01
N TYR A 422 -1.29 23.46 0.55
CA TYR A 422 -0.85 23.35 1.94
C TYR A 422 0.42 24.15 2.21
N MET A 423 1.38 24.12 1.28
CA MET A 423 2.64 24.87 1.42
C MET A 423 2.47 26.39 1.43
N ARG A 424 1.35 26.92 0.90
CA ARG A 424 1.00 28.34 1.02
C ARG A 424 0.68 28.74 2.46
N ILE A 425 -0.10 27.91 3.16
CA ILE A 425 -0.53 28.18 4.54
C ILE A 425 0.45 27.66 5.60
N ALA A 426 1.46 26.88 5.20
CA ALA A 426 2.47 26.34 6.09
C ALA A 426 3.46 27.43 6.56
N GLU A 427 2.98 28.35 7.40
CA GLU A 427 3.78 29.42 7.99
C GLU A 427 4.32 29.05 9.37
N ILE A 428 5.54 29.52 9.67
CA ILE A 428 6.14 29.36 10.99
C ILE A 428 6.87 30.66 11.35
N ASP A 429 6.53 31.21 12.52
CA ASP A 429 6.95 32.54 13.01
C ASP A 429 8.47 32.79 13.12
N SER A 430 9.32 31.75 13.02
CA SER A 430 10.78 31.94 13.02
C SER A 430 11.54 30.82 12.31
N PRO A 431 12.29 31.10 11.24
CA PRO A 431 12.92 30.05 10.45
C PRO A 431 14.11 29.33 11.14
N ASN A 432 14.76 29.94 12.13
CA ASN A 432 16.05 29.44 12.63
C ASN A 432 16.00 28.71 13.99
N LYS A 433 14.80 28.44 14.54
CA LYS A 433 14.65 27.85 15.90
C LYS A 433 13.86 26.54 15.99
N HIS A 434 13.32 26.01 14.89
CA HIS A 434 12.44 24.84 14.97
C HIS A 434 13.15 23.53 14.61
N ASN A 435 13.15 22.58 15.54
CA ASN A 435 13.47 21.19 15.29
C ASN A 435 12.30 20.48 14.59
N ALA A 436 12.57 19.32 13.97
CA ALA A 436 11.56 18.55 13.23
C ALA A 436 10.31 18.21 14.06
N LYS A 437 10.46 18.04 15.38
CA LYS A 437 9.33 17.77 16.29
C LYS A 437 8.38 18.97 16.38
N SER A 438 8.90 20.18 16.58
CA SER A 438 8.10 21.41 16.65
C SER A 438 7.32 21.67 15.36
N ILE A 439 7.94 21.41 14.20
CA ILE A 439 7.30 21.55 12.89
C ILE A 439 6.14 20.57 12.75
N ARG A 440 6.34 19.29 13.08
CA ARG A 440 5.27 18.26 13.00
C ARG A 440 4.08 18.56 13.91
N THR A 441 4.31 19.15 15.08
CA THR A 441 3.21 19.53 15.99
C THR A 441 2.37 20.67 15.43
N LYS A 442 3.01 21.68 14.83
CA LYS A 442 2.33 22.86 14.27
C LYS A 442 1.69 22.58 12.91
N LEU A 443 2.34 21.76 12.09
CA LEU A 443 1.95 21.47 10.70
C LEU A 443 1.76 19.96 10.51
N PRO A 444 0.57 19.41 10.78
CA PRO A 444 0.36 17.95 10.84
C PRO A 444 0.50 17.24 9.49
N PHE A 445 0.28 17.95 8.37
CA PHE A 445 0.35 17.38 7.03
C PHE A 445 1.71 17.59 6.35
N ILE A 446 2.63 18.33 6.99
CA ILE A 446 3.90 18.73 6.36
C ILE A 446 4.83 17.56 6.06
N ASP A 447 4.82 16.51 6.89
CA ASP A 447 5.69 15.35 6.71
C ASP A 447 5.28 14.57 5.46
N TYR A 448 3.96 14.49 5.19
CA TYR A 448 3.45 13.92 3.95
C TYR A 448 3.81 14.79 2.73
N VAL A 449 3.53 16.10 2.81
CA VAL A 449 3.76 17.06 1.71
C VAL A 449 5.23 17.13 1.33
N ALA A 450 6.13 17.21 2.31
CA ALA A 450 7.57 17.27 2.09
C ALA A 450 8.11 16.06 1.30
N ARG A 451 7.48 14.89 1.44
CA ARG A 451 7.93 13.63 0.81
C ARG A 451 7.19 13.28 -0.47
N SER A 452 5.93 13.67 -0.57
CA SER A 452 5.01 13.09 -1.55
C SER A 452 4.55 14.06 -2.64
N TRP A 453 4.78 15.38 -2.47
CA TRP A 453 4.30 16.37 -3.44
C TRP A 453 4.80 16.08 -4.86
N PHE A 454 6.11 16.13 -5.10
CA PHE A 454 6.66 15.90 -6.45
C PHE A 454 6.55 14.44 -6.90
N LEU A 455 6.39 13.48 -5.99
CA LEU A 455 6.08 12.10 -6.33
C LEU A 455 4.67 11.95 -6.92
N HIS A 456 3.69 12.68 -6.40
CA HIS A 456 2.38 12.76 -7.02
C HIS A 456 2.41 13.49 -8.37
N ALA A 457 3.20 14.56 -8.48
CA ALA A 457 3.39 15.25 -9.76
C ALA A 457 3.95 14.29 -10.83
N GLU A 458 4.98 13.52 -10.50
CA GLU A 458 5.59 12.51 -11.40
C GLU A 458 4.60 11.42 -11.80
N LYS A 459 3.84 10.88 -10.83
CA LYS A 459 2.83 9.85 -11.11
C LYS A 459 1.71 10.37 -12.01
N ALA A 460 1.34 11.64 -11.88
CA ALA A 460 0.38 12.29 -12.77
C ALA A 460 0.95 12.47 -14.18
N GLU A 461 2.17 13.00 -14.30
CA GLU A 461 2.88 13.21 -15.57
C GLU A 461 3.05 11.88 -16.34
N THR A 462 3.50 10.83 -15.65
CA THR A 462 3.68 9.48 -16.22
C THR A 462 2.37 8.89 -16.77
N ARG A 463 1.23 9.37 -16.27
CA ARG A 463 -0.11 8.98 -16.71
C ARG A 463 -0.73 9.98 -17.69
N GLY A 464 0.08 10.87 -18.28
CA GLY A 464 -0.32 11.81 -19.30
C GLY A 464 -1.09 13.02 -18.78
N VAL A 465 -0.95 13.37 -17.50
CA VAL A 465 -1.51 14.61 -16.93
C VAL A 465 -0.37 15.62 -16.72
N PRO A 466 -0.20 16.60 -17.62
CA PRO A 466 0.87 17.60 -17.53
C PRO A 466 0.81 18.37 -16.21
N GLN A 467 1.97 18.72 -15.66
CA GLN A 467 2.10 19.43 -14.38
C GLN A 467 2.33 20.94 -14.54
N ASP A 468 1.76 21.53 -15.59
CA ASP A 468 1.93 22.94 -15.99
C ASP A 468 1.55 23.93 -14.89
N TYR A 469 0.66 23.51 -13.97
CA TYR A 469 0.28 24.31 -12.82
C TYR A 469 1.49 24.76 -12.00
N LEU A 470 2.54 23.94 -11.90
CA LEU A 470 3.76 24.24 -11.15
C LEU A 470 4.48 25.47 -11.71
N LEU A 471 4.48 25.67 -13.03
CA LEU A 471 5.09 26.83 -13.68
C LEU A 471 4.42 28.12 -13.22
N ARG A 472 3.09 28.13 -13.20
CA ARG A 472 2.28 29.28 -12.76
C ARG A 472 2.42 29.47 -11.26
N TYR A 473 2.38 28.39 -10.50
CA TYR A 473 2.45 28.41 -9.04
C TYR A 473 3.74 29.04 -8.54
N ILE A 474 4.88 28.67 -9.13
CA ILE A 474 6.19 29.18 -8.74
C ILE A 474 6.41 30.60 -9.23
N GLN A 475 5.83 30.97 -10.36
CA GLN A 475 5.81 32.35 -10.83
C GLN A 475 5.05 33.26 -9.84
N CYS A 476 3.90 32.82 -9.33
CA CYS A 476 3.10 33.59 -8.37
C CYS A 476 3.69 33.55 -6.95
N TYR A 477 4.32 32.44 -6.55
CA TYR A 477 4.76 32.20 -5.18
C TYR A 477 6.15 31.53 -5.11
N PRO A 478 7.22 32.23 -5.49
CA PRO A 478 8.57 31.65 -5.58
C PRO A 478 9.07 31.11 -4.23
N ILE A 479 8.65 31.73 -3.11
CA ILE A 479 9.03 31.34 -1.75
C ILE A 479 8.58 29.92 -1.38
N ILE A 480 7.54 29.37 -2.03
CA ILE A 480 7.01 28.05 -1.70
C ILE A 480 8.01 26.95 -1.98
N LEU A 481 8.75 27.07 -3.08
CA LEU A 481 9.77 26.10 -3.44
C LEU A 481 10.89 26.09 -2.40
N GLU A 482 11.36 27.27 -1.99
CA GLU A 482 12.38 27.41 -0.94
C GLU A 482 11.90 26.85 0.40
N ARG A 483 10.65 27.13 0.78
CA ARG A 483 10.01 26.56 1.98
C ARG A 483 9.96 25.04 1.90
N TRP A 484 9.54 24.47 0.77
CA TRP A 484 9.47 23.02 0.58
C TRP A 484 10.84 22.36 0.66
N VAL A 485 11.85 22.89 -0.04
CA VAL A 485 13.24 22.42 0.05
C VAL A 485 13.68 22.43 1.51
N ARG A 486 13.43 23.53 2.23
CA ARG A 486 13.82 23.65 3.63
C ARG A 486 13.11 22.63 4.54
N PHE A 487 11.79 22.47 4.44
CA PHE A 487 11.07 21.51 5.28
C PHE A 487 11.45 20.06 4.99
N SER A 488 11.56 19.69 3.72
CA SER A 488 12.08 18.39 3.29
C SER A 488 13.45 18.13 3.94
N ARG A 489 14.27 19.18 4.02
CA ARG A 489 15.59 19.07 4.63
C ARG A 489 15.60 18.91 6.15
N ILE A 490 14.65 19.54 6.85
CA ILE A 490 14.56 19.43 8.32
C ILE A 490 13.92 18.10 8.74
N LEU A 491 12.96 17.61 7.95
CA LEU A 491 12.15 16.45 8.31
C LEU A 491 12.84 15.11 8.04
N ASP A 492 13.79 15.08 7.10
CA ASP A 492 14.60 13.90 6.76
C ASP A 492 16.12 14.14 6.87
N PRO A 493 16.67 14.50 8.05
CA PRO A 493 18.05 14.99 8.18
C PRO A 493 19.12 14.00 7.71
N TYR A 494 18.80 12.71 7.63
CA TYR A 494 19.73 11.64 7.24
C TYR A 494 19.56 11.18 5.79
N SER A 495 18.78 11.90 4.98
CA SER A 495 18.51 11.56 3.57
C SER A 495 18.03 10.11 3.39
N GLN A 496 17.16 9.65 4.30
CA GLN A 496 16.58 8.31 4.20
C GLN A 496 15.70 8.18 2.96
N TYR A 497 15.19 9.30 2.44
CA TYR A 497 14.47 9.36 1.18
C TYR A 497 15.42 9.71 0.05
N GLU A 498 15.49 8.81 -0.92
CA GLU A 498 16.38 8.89 -2.08
C GLU A 498 16.23 10.18 -2.90
N ARG A 499 15.02 10.78 -2.93
CA ARG A 499 14.66 11.94 -3.76
C ARG A 499 14.51 13.26 -3.00
N ARG A 500 15.17 13.40 -1.85
CA ARG A 500 15.20 14.65 -1.09
C ARG A 500 15.93 15.77 -1.87
N PRO A 501 15.41 17.01 -1.91
CA PRO A 501 16.06 18.11 -2.59
C PRO A 501 17.30 18.63 -1.85
N GLU A 502 18.28 19.12 -2.62
CA GLU A 502 19.45 19.79 -2.07
C GLU A 502 19.21 21.27 -1.82
N LYS A 503 20.07 21.89 -1.00
CA LYS A 503 20.06 23.37 -0.86
C LYS A 503 20.21 24.00 -2.24
N SER A 504 19.63 25.18 -2.46
CA SER A 504 19.71 25.89 -3.75
C SER A 504 19.11 25.13 -4.95
N SER A 505 18.38 24.03 -4.74
CA SER A 505 17.65 23.36 -5.83
C SER A 505 16.61 24.31 -6.41
N THR A 506 16.67 24.52 -7.73
CA THR A 506 15.66 25.29 -8.46
C THR A 506 14.53 24.40 -8.96
N MET A 507 13.49 24.99 -9.55
CA MET A 507 12.41 24.20 -10.14
C MET A 507 12.93 23.31 -11.27
N LEU A 508 13.91 23.77 -12.05
CA LEU A 508 14.51 22.96 -13.11
C LEU A 508 15.20 21.71 -12.54
N HIS A 509 15.91 21.83 -11.42
CA HIS A 509 16.50 20.68 -10.72
C HIS A 509 15.44 19.67 -10.28
N ILE A 510 14.38 20.16 -9.63
CA ILE A 510 13.33 19.31 -9.05
C ILE A 510 12.49 18.65 -10.16
N ALA A 511 12.04 19.41 -11.16
CA ALA A 511 11.32 18.88 -12.31
C ALA A 511 12.16 17.83 -13.04
N SER A 512 13.46 18.07 -13.20
CA SER A 512 14.35 17.16 -13.91
C SER A 512 14.56 15.85 -13.16
N GLY A 513 14.75 15.92 -11.84
CA GLY A 513 14.88 14.74 -10.99
C GLY A 513 13.57 13.98 -10.72
N ALA A 514 12.42 14.59 -11.03
CA ALA A 514 11.09 13.97 -10.93
C ALA A 514 10.47 13.64 -12.29
N GLY A 515 11.19 13.84 -13.40
CA GLY A 515 10.72 13.48 -14.74
C GLY A 515 9.55 14.31 -15.25
N LEU A 516 9.33 15.53 -14.73
CA LEU A 516 8.21 16.40 -15.09
C LEU A 516 8.47 17.11 -16.42
N LEU A 517 8.34 16.37 -17.53
CA LEU A 517 8.69 16.85 -18.87
C LEU A 517 7.95 18.15 -19.22
N SER A 518 6.64 18.25 -18.98
CA SER A 518 5.87 19.45 -19.32
C SER A 518 6.38 20.69 -18.57
N VAL A 519 6.83 20.51 -17.33
CA VAL A 519 7.43 21.58 -16.53
C VAL A 519 8.83 21.93 -17.04
N VAL A 520 9.65 20.95 -17.40
CA VAL A 520 10.99 21.21 -17.97
C VAL A 520 10.85 21.99 -19.27
N GLU A 521 10.03 21.53 -20.20
CA GLU A 521 9.80 22.20 -21.48
C GLU A 521 9.27 23.63 -21.28
N GLY A 522 8.30 23.82 -20.38
CA GLY A 522 7.78 25.14 -20.07
C GLY A 522 8.78 26.08 -19.39
N LEU A 523 9.75 25.55 -18.63
CA LEU A 523 10.86 26.33 -18.09
C LEU A 523 11.87 26.71 -19.18
N LEU A 524 12.22 25.78 -20.08
CA LEU A 524 13.17 26.00 -21.18
C LEU A 524 12.72 27.13 -22.12
N LEU A 525 11.42 27.31 -22.32
CA LEU A 525 10.87 28.43 -23.08
C LEU A 525 11.17 29.82 -22.48
N LYS A 526 11.59 29.88 -21.21
CA LYS A 526 11.94 31.13 -20.50
C LYS A 526 13.45 31.36 -20.39
N ASP A 527 14.25 30.62 -21.14
CA ASP A 527 15.72 30.69 -21.16
C ASP A 527 16.35 30.64 -19.75
N PRO A 528 16.13 29.53 -19.00
CA PRO A 528 16.62 29.41 -17.63
C PRO A 528 18.14 29.20 -17.63
N ASP A 529 18.79 29.51 -16.51
CA ASP A 529 20.18 29.12 -16.29
C ASP A 529 20.30 27.58 -16.16
N LEU A 530 20.59 26.91 -17.28
CA LEU A 530 20.80 25.46 -17.36
C LEU A 530 22.01 25.01 -16.54
N GLU A 531 22.91 25.94 -16.29
CA GLU A 531 24.23 25.69 -15.76
C GLU A 531 24.27 25.92 -14.23
N GLN A 532 23.19 26.44 -13.66
CA GLN A 532 23.02 26.57 -12.22
C GLN A 532 23.12 25.22 -11.51
N THR A 533 23.82 25.21 -10.36
CA THR A 533 24.02 24.00 -9.56
C THR A 533 23.31 24.04 -8.22
N ASP A 534 22.82 22.88 -7.77
CA ASP A 534 22.35 22.67 -6.40
C ASP A 534 23.50 22.64 -5.37
N GLY A 535 23.15 22.39 -4.10
CA GLY A 535 24.07 22.33 -2.97
C GLY A 535 25.15 21.24 -3.08
N ASN A 536 24.95 20.22 -3.91
CA ASN A 536 25.92 19.16 -4.20
C ASN A 536 26.63 19.38 -5.55
N GLY A 537 26.43 20.53 -6.20
CA GLY A 537 27.00 20.82 -7.50
C GLY A 537 26.28 20.11 -8.66
N ASN A 538 25.13 19.47 -8.43
CA ASN A 538 24.39 18.85 -9.52
C ASN A 538 23.70 19.93 -10.33
N ARG A 539 23.75 19.79 -11.65
CA ARG A 539 22.89 20.50 -12.61
C ARG A 539 21.62 19.67 -12.86
N ALA A 540 20.63 20.27 -13.52
CA ALA A 540 19.40 19.58 -13.93
C ALA A 540 19.66 18.24 -14.65
N LEU A 541 20.62 18.22 -15.58
CA LEU A 541 21.00 17.02 -16.34
C LEU A 541 21.50 15.87 -15.45
N HIS A 542 22.25 16.17 -14.38
CA HIS A 542 22.74 15.15 -13.45
C HIS A 542 21.58 14.44 -12.73
N LEU A 543 20.55 15.20 -12.35
CA LEU A 543 19.39 14.66 -11.64
C LEU A 543 18.50 13.83 -12.58
N ALA A 544 18.23 14.32 -13.79
CA ALA A 544 17.48 13.55 -14.80
C ALA A 544 18.20 12.24 -15.17
N SER A 545 19.53 12.30 -15.31
CA SER A 545 20.36 11.14 -15.64
C SER A 545 20.43 10.14 -14.51
N ARG A 546 20.54 10.60 -13.26
CA ARG A 546 20.55 9.75 -12.06
C ARG A 546 19.26 8.95 -11.88
N TRP A 547 18.11 9.52 -12.26
CA TRP A 547 16.80 8.92 -12.02
C TRP A 547 16.16 8.29 -13.27
N GLY A 548 16.86 8.29 -14.41
CA GLY A 548 16.40 7.56 -15.59
C GLY A 548 15.35 8.28 -16.43
N HIS A 549 15.26 9.61 -16.36
CA HIS A 549 14.25 10.37 -17.09
C HIS A 549 14.72 10.74 -18.50
N THR A 550 14.74 9.76 -19.42
CA THR A 550 15.33 9.93 -20.76
C THR A 550 14.77 11.13 -21.54
N GLN A 551 13.45 11.36 -21.52
CA GLN A 551 12.86 12.46 -22.29
C GLN A 551 13.28 13.83 -21.76
N VAL A 552 13.41 13.97 -20.44
CA VAL A 552 13.97 15.18 -19.83
C VAL A 552 15.43 15.36 -20.22
N VAL A 553 16.23 14.28 -20.21
CA VAL A 553 17.63 14.34 -20.66
C VAL A 553 17.71 14.85 -22.11
N LYS A 554 16.89 14.32 -23.02
CA LYS A 554 16.83 14.77 -24.41
C LYS A 554 16.51 16.27 -24.50
N ALA A 555 15.46 16.73 -23.81
CA ALA A 555 15.07 18.13 -23.78
C ALA A 555 16.20 19.06 -23.26
N LEU A 556 16.89 18.67 -22.19
CA LEU A 556 18.01 19.45 -21.64
C LEU A 556 19.22 19.49 -22.58
N LEU A 557 19.54 18.38 -23.25
CA LEU A 557 20.64 18.31 -24.21
C LEU A 557 20.35 19.15 -25.47
N ASP A 558 19.11 19.13 -25.94
CA ASP A 558 18.69 19.93 -27.09
C ASP A 558 18.65 21.43 -26.77
N ALA A 559 18.46 21.78 -25.49
CA ALA A 559 18.62 23.14 -24.98
C ALA A 559 20.10 23.57 -24.78
N GLY A 560 21.07 22.67 -25.01
CA GLY A 560 22.49 23.00 -25.02
C GLY A 560 23.20 22.97 -23.66
N THR A 561 22.68 22.24 -22.66
CA THR A 561 23.36 22.10 -21.37
C THR A 561 24.72 21.40 -21.51
N ASP A 562 25.69 21.76 -20.66
CA ASP A 562 26.99 21.09 -20.60
C ASP A 562 26.86 19.68 -20.00
N PHE A 563 26.99 18.67 -20.87
CA PHE A 563 26.92 17.26 -20.48
C PHE A 563 28.23 16.68 -19.95
N GLN A 564 29.34 17.41 -20.03
CA GLN A 564 30.64 17.01 -19.48
C GLN A 564 30.89 17.58 -18.08
N ALA A 565 30.05 18.51 -17.62
CA ALA A 565 30.23 19.14 -16.33
C ALA A 565 30.23 18.11 -15.18
N GLU A 566 31.15 18.29 -14.25
CA GLU A 566 31.23 17.51 -13.02
C GLU A 566 30.48 18.19 -11.88
N ASN A 567 29.77 17.41 -11.06
CA ASN A 567 29.30 17.89 -9.74
C ASN A 567 30.42 17.89 -8.68
N LYS A 568 30.10 18.26 -7.43
CA LYS A 568 31.10 18.30 -6.33
C LYS A 568 31.72 16.94 -6.00
N SER A 569 31.07 15.84 -6.39
CA SER A 569 31.58 14.47 -6.24
C SER A 569 32.43 14.03 -7.42
N LYS A 570 32.78 14.93 -8.36
CA LYS A 570 33.53 14.58 -9.56
C LYS A 570 32.81 13.56 -10.46
N CYS A 571 31.48 13.60 -10.44
CA CYS A 571 30.66 12.74 -11.29
C CYS A 571 29.94 13.56 -12.36
N THR A 572 30.03 13.11 -13.61
CA THR A 572 29.30 13.60 -14.78
C THR A 572 27.86 13.04 -14.83
N ALA A 573 27.05 13.56 -15.76
CA ALA A 573 25.72 13.01 -16.06
C ALA A 573 25.80 11.55 -16.55
N LEU A 574 26.82 11.21 -17.36
CA LEU A 574 27.05 9.87 -17.88
C LEU A 574 27.31 8.87 -16.74
N GLU A 575 28.19 9.20 -15.82
CA GLU A 575 28.51 8.34 -14.68
C GLU A 575 27.32 8.17 -13.74
N ARG A 576 26.49 9.22 -13.56
CA ARG A 576 25.23 9.11 -12.81
C ARG A 576 24.26 8.13 -13.48
N ALA A 577 24.10 8.18 -14.79
CA ALA A 577 23.26 7.24 -15.53
C ALA A 577 23.79 5.80 -15.45
N ALA A 578 25.09 5.62 -15.66
CA ALA A 578 25.75 4.31 -15.62
C ALA A 578 25.68 3.67 -14.23
N ALA A 579 25.95 4.43 -13.16
CA ALA A 579 25.90 3.94 -11.79
C ALA A 579 24.49 3.49 -11.36
N ASN A 580 23.44 4.00 -12.00
CA ASN A 580 22.04 3.65 -11.72
C ASN A 580 21.42 2.73 -12.80
N GLY A 581 22.22 2.24 -13.75
CA GLY A 581 21.78 1.26 -14.76
C GLY A 581 20.85 1.82 -15.84
N HIS A 582 20.91 3.12 -16.12
CA HIS A 582 20.05 3.77 -17.12
C HIS A 582 20.68 3.72 -18.52
N GLU A 583 20.65 2.54 -19.13
CA GLU A 583 21.30 2.23 -20.42
C GLU A 583 20.92 3.19 -21.56
N GLU A 584 19.64 3.53 -21.71
CA GLU A 584 19.19 4.44 -22.78
C GLU A 584 19.85 5.82 -22.67
N ILE A 585 20.02 6.33 -21.45
CA ILE A 585 20.67 7.63 -21.20
C ILE A 585 22.18 7.54 -21.43
N VAL A 586 22.80 6.43 -21.02
CA VAL A 586 24.23 6.16 -21.31
C VAL A 586 24.48 6.20 -22.80
N VAL A 587 23.69 5.46 -23.59
CA VAL A 587 23.81 5.44 -25.06
C VAL A 587 23.60 6.83 -25.64
N LEU A 588 22.56 7.55 -25.19
CA LEU A 588 22.27 8.90 -25.65
C LEU A 588 23.44 9.87 -25.43
N LEU A 589 24.03 9.87 -24.23
CA LEU A 589 25.16 10.73 -23.87
C LEU A 589 26.43 10.37 -24.65
N LEU A 590 26.71 9.08 -24.87
CA LEU A 590 27.85 8.64 -25.68
C LEU A 590 27.72 9.05 -27.15
N ILE A 591 26.51 8.96 -27.72
CA ILE A 591 26.23 9.43 -29.09
C ILE A 591 26.49 10.95 -29.22
N LYS A 592 26.20 11.72 -28.16
CA LYS A 592 26.50 13.16 -28.10
C LYS A 592 27.99 13.46 -27.85
N GLY A 593 28.83 12.44 -27.63
CA GLY A 593 30.26 12.57 -27.44
C GLY A 593 30.71 12.76 -25.99
N ALA A 594 29.91 12.33 -25.01
CA ALA A 594 30.33 12.31 -23.60
C ALA A 594 31.62 11.48 -23.43
N SER A 595 32.58 11.99 -22.63
CA SER A 595 33.82 11.26 -22.37
C SER A 595 33.54 10.07 -21.44
N VAL A 596 34.11 8.91 -21.75
CA VAL A 596 34.06 7.74 -20.87
C VAL A 596 35.20 7.72 -19.85
N ASN A 597 36.14 8.67 -19.95
CA ASN A 597 37.20 9.08 -19.02
C ASN A 597 38.19 9.93 -19.81
#